data_AF-A0A6P5EE86-F1
#
_entry.id   AF-A0A6P5EE86-F1
#
_cell.length_a   1.000
_cell.length_b   1.000
_cell.length_c   1.000
_cell.angle_alpha   90.00
_cell.angle_beta   90.00
_cell.angle_gamma   90.00
#
_symmetry.space_group_name_H-M   'P 1'
#
loop_
_entity.id
_entity.type
_entity.pdbx_description
1 polymer ?
#
loop_
_entity_poly.entity_id
_entity_poly.type
_entity_poly.pdbx_seq_one_letter_code
_entity_poly.pdbx_strand_id
1 'polypeptide(L)'
;MGYIAPEIYSRNFGTVSYKSDVYSFGMLMLELVGGKKIADPEIENQGEAYFPEWVYEQLVSRQELELDIEMTASEEEIAKKLAIVALWCVQWNPVNRPTMSRTVQMLMGSLQDLEMPPKPFVPSLGYDTTEVPNEV
;
A
#
# COMPACT_ATOMS: atom_id res chain seq x y z
N MET A 1 6.30 10.91 6.44
CA MET A 1 5.20 10.56 7.38
C MET A 1 4.40 9.38 6.79
N GLY A 2 4.97 8.16 6.77
CA GLY A 2 4.36 7.02 6.05
C GLY A 2 3.68 5.98 6.94
N TYR A 3 4.17 5.78 8.17
CA TYR A 3 3.84 4.60 8.99
C TYR A 3 2.64 4.77 9.91
N ILE A 4 2.05 5.96 9.98
CA ILE A 4 0.99 6.27 10.94
C ILE A 4 -0.36 6.06 10.27
N ALA A 5 -1.17 5.19 10.87
CA ALA A 5 -2.48 4.82 10.34
C ALA A 5 -3.42 6.03 10.25
N PRO A 6 -4.27 6.13 9.21
CA PRO A 6 -5.09 7.32 8.96
C PRO A 6 -6.06 7.63 10.11
N GLU A 7 -6.56 6.61 10.81
CA GLU A 7 -7.47 6.76 11.95
C GLU A 7 -6.83 7.43 13.19
N ILE A 8 -5.50 7.49 13.27
CA ILE A 8 -4.78 8.19 14.35
C ILE A 8 -4.95 9.71 14.21
N TYR A 9 -5.02 10.22 12.98
CA TYR A 9 -5.20 11.65 12.71
C TYR A 9 -6.67 12.05 12.53
N SER A 10 -7.51 11.14 12.04
CA SER A 10 -8.92 11.42 11.77
C SER A 10 -9.81 10.23 12.07
N ARG A 11 -10.76 10.43 12.99
CA ARG A 11 -11.77 9.43 13.36
C ARG A 11 -12.71 9.05 12.21
N ASN A 12 -12.73 9.83 11.13
CA ASN A 12 -13.51 9.50 9.93
C ASN A 12 -13.01 8.22 9.24
N PHE A 13 -11.76 7.82 9.49
CA PHE A 13 -11.16 6.61 8.91
C PHE A 13 -11.32 5.37 9.80
N GLY A 14 -11.95 5.51 10.97
CA GLY A 14 -12.23 4.41 11.87
C GLY A 14 -11.81 4.69 13.31
N THR A 15 -11.83 3.63 14.13
CA THR A 15 -11.42 3.69 15.54
C THR A 15 -9.99 3.16 15.70
N VAL A 16 -9.16 3.92 16.42
CA VAL A 16 -7.80 3.50 16.78
C VAL A 16 -7.85 2.20 17.57
N SER A 17 -7.06 1.22 17.15
CA SER A 17 -6.98 -0.12 17.75
C SER A 17 -5.65 -0.78 17.37
N TYR A 18 -5.45 -2.05 17.73
CA TYR A 18 -4.29 -2.83 17.29
C TYR A 18 -4.16 -2.90 15.74
N LYS A 19 -5.21 -2.57 14.99
CA LYS A 19 -5.17 -2.46 13.52
C LYS A 19 -4.30 -1.30 13.04
N SER A 20 -4.06 -0.30 13.88
CA SER A 20 -3.13 0.79 13.59
C SER A 20 -1.69 0.27 13.57
N ASP A 21 -1.32 -0.65 14.47
CA ASP A 21 -0.01 -1.31 14.45
C ASP A 21 0.16 -2.21 13.22
N VAL A 22 -0.92 -2.90 12.79
CA VAL A 22 -0.93 -3.68 11.55
C VAL A 22 -0.62 -2.79 10.34
N TYR A 23 -1.18 -1.58 10.29
CA TYR A 23 -0.88 -0.62 9.23
C TYR A 23 0.60 -0.23 9.21
N SER A 24 1.15 0.14 10.38
CA SER A 24 2.56 0.50 10.50
C SER A 24 3.47 -0.66 10.08
N PHE A 25 3.12 -1.89 10.46
CA PHE A 25 3.82 -3.10 10.03
C PHE A 25 3.76 -3.30 8.50
N GLY A 26 2.60 -3.06 7.89
CA GLY A 26 2.43 -3.07 6.44
C GLY A 26 3.35 -2.07 5.73
N MET A 27 3.40 -0.84 6.22
CA MET A 27 4.28 0.20 5.66
C MET A 27 5.76 -0.17 5.77
N LEU A 28 6.18 -0.77 6.89
CA LEU A 28 7.54 -1.29 7.06
C LEU A 28 7.84 -2.43 6.07
N MET A 29 6.89 -3.33 5.81
CA MET A 29 7.10 -4.38 4.80
C MET A 29 7.22 -3.81 3.39
N LEU A 30 6.41 -2.80 3.03
CA LEU A 30 6.55 -2.14 1.73
C LEU A 30 7.91 -1.44 1.59
N GLU A 31 8.45 -0.89 2.67
CA GLU A 31 9.82 -0.35 2.70
C GLU A 31 10.87 -1.41 2.46
N LEU A 32 10.74 -2.57 3.12
CA LEU A 32 11.67 -3.69 2.91
C LEU A 32 11.65 -4.20 1.47
N VAL A 33 10.48 -4.22 0.84
CA VAL A 33 10.33 -4.64 -0.57
C VAL A 33 10.82 -3.56 -1.54
N GLY A 34 10.48 -2.30 -1.30
CA GLY A 34 10.88 -1.18 -2.18
C GLY A 34 12.35 -0.78 -2.06
N GLY A 35 13.03 -1.24 -1.01
CA GLY A 35 14.42 -0.87 -0.73
C GLY A 35 14.60 0.65 -0.58
N LYS A 36 15.74 1.16 -1.07
CA LYS A 36 16.14 2.59 -0.98
C LYS A 36 15.20 3.60 -1.63
N LYS A 37 14.18 3.18 -2.39
CA LYS A 37 13.27 4.10 -3.11
C LYS A 37 12.43 4.98 -2.18
N ILE A 38 12.26 4.63 -0.88
CA ILE A 38 11.58 5.52 0.08
C ILE A 38 12.47 6.68 0.55
N ALA A 39 13.78 6.60 0.38
CA ALA A 39 14.70 7.69 0.70
C ALA A 39 14.90 8.65 -0.49
N ASP A 40 14.16 8.46 -1.59
CA ASP A 40 14.22 9.36 -2.74
C ASP A 40 13.16 10.46 -2.57
N PRO A 41 13.56 11.70 -2.23
CA PRO A 41 12.63 12.82 -2.09
C PRO A 41 11.92 13.17 -3.40
N GLU A 42 12.33 12.62 -4.56
CA GLU A 42 11.56 12.75 -5.80
C GLU A 42 10.23 11.98 -5.76
N ILE A 43 10.11 10.87 -5.00
CA ILE A 43 8.82 10.14 -4.86
C ILE A 43 7.85 10.89 -3.93
N GLU A 44 8.35 11.67 -2.97
CA GLU A 44 7.53 12.62 -2.21
C GLU A 44 7.09 13.84 -3.06
N ASN A 45 7.78 14.13 -4.17
CA ASN A 45 7.54 15.30 -5.04
C ASN A 45 6.84 14.98 -6.37
N GLN A 46 6.69 13.70 -6.75
CA GLN A 46 5.87 13.30 -7.88
C GLN A 46 4.41 13.34 -7.46
N GLY A 47 3.74 14.43 -7.84
CA GLY A 47 2.33 14.68 -7.56
C GLY A 47 1.48 13.41 -7.67
N GLU A 48 0.75 13.16 -6.58
CA GLU A 48 -0.49 12.39 -6.50
C GLU A 48 -0.44 10.86 -6.37
N ALA A 49 0.69 10.16 -6.53
CA ALA A 49 0.75 8.72 -6.26
C ALA A 49 1.48 8.38 -4.94
N TYR A 50 0.71 8.08 -3.89
CA TYR A 50 1.23 7.57 -2.61
C TYR A 50 2.03 6.27 -2.84
N PHE A 51 3.21 6.08 -2.25
CA PHE A 51 4.09 4.92 -2.52
C PHE A 51 3.39 3.54 -2.51
N PRO A 52 2.48 3.24 -1.56
CA PRO A 52 1.65 2.04 -1.60
C PRO A 52 0.78 1.89 -2.87
N GLU A 53 0.31 2.99 -3.46
CA GLU A 53 -0.42 2.99 -4.73
C GLU A 53 0.49 2.64 -5.90
N TRP A 54 1.70 3.20 -5.92
CA TRP A 54 2.69 2.83 -6.93
C TRP A 54 3.02 1.33 -6.88
N VAL A 55 3.22 0.76 -5.68
CA VAL A 55 3.46 -0.69 -5.52
C VAL A 55 2.27 -1.52 -5.99
N TYR A 56 1.04 -1.07 -5.68
CA TYR A 56 -0.18 -1.73 -6.13
C TYR A 56 -0.28 -1.76 -7.66
N GLU A 57 -0.08 -0.61 -8.31
CA GLU A 57 -0.13 -0.50 -9.77
C GLU A 57 0.95 -1.32 -10.46
N GLN A 58 2.18 -1.37 -9.91
CA GLN A 58 3.25 -2.23 -10.45
C GLN A 58 2.88 -3.71 -10.41
N LEU A 59 2.35 -4.19 -9.27
CA LEU A 59 1.92 -5.58 -9.12
C LEU A 59 0.74 -5.94 -10.04
N VAL A 60 -0.21 -5.02 -10.23
CA VAL A 60 -1.37 -5.24 -11.10
C VAL A 60 -1.00 -5.17 -12.58
N SER A 61 -0.16 -4.21 -12.99
CA SER A 61 0.13 -3.94 -14.40
C SER A 61 1.24 -4.81 -14.98
N ARG A 62 2.28 -5.12 -14.20
CA ARG A 62 3.47 -5.82 -14.69
C ARG A 62 3.65 -7.21 -14.12
N GLN A 63 2.93 -7.53 -13.05
CA GLN A 63 3.08 -8.78 -12.30
C GLN A 63 4.54 -9.00 -11.80
N GLU A 64 5.36 -7.95 -11.81
CA GLU A 64 6.78 -7.93 -11.44
C GLU A 64 7.05 -6.62 -10.68
N LEU A 65 7.93 -6.70 -9.68
CA LEU A 65 8.40 -5.53 -8.94
C LEU A 65 9.69 -5.08 -9.61
N GLU A 66 9.66 -3.97 -10.35
CA GLU A 66 10.88 -3.36 -10.93
C GLU A 66 11.75 -2.75 -9.81
N LEU A 67 12.52 -3.61 -9.16
CA LEU A 67 13.57 -3.24 -8.21
C LEU A 67 14.89 -3.20 -8.97
N ASP A 68 15.71 -2.17 -8.72
CA ASP A 68 17.01 -1.96 -9.38
C ASP A 68 18.10 -2.87 -8.75
N ILE A 69 17.71 -4.11 -8.44
CA ILE A 69 18.53 -5.11 -7.73
C ILE A 69 18.32 -6.43 -8.46
N GLU A 70 19.41 -7.08 -8.87
CA GLU A 70 19.34 -8.46 -9.38
C GLU A 70 18.83 -9.38 -8.26
N MET A 71 17.62 -9.91 -8.46
CA MET A 71 17.01 -10.90 -7.58
C MET A 71 16.98 -12.26 -8.25
N THR A 72 17.19 -13.30 -7.46
CA THR A 72 16.83 -14.67 -7.87
C THR A 72 15.31 -14.82 -7.94
N ALA A 73 14.81 -15.80 -8.72
CA ALA A 73 13.37 -16.07 -8.80
C ALA A 73 12.73 -16.35 -7.43
N SER A 74 13.46 -16.95 -6.49
CA SER A 74 12.98 -17.16 -5.12
C SER A 74 12.84 -15.86 -4.33
N GLU A 75 13.75 -14.91 -4.51
CA GLU A 75 13.68 -13.60 -3.84
C GLU A 75 12.54 -12.76 -4.41
N GLU A 76 12.33 -12.84 -5.72
CA GLU A 76 11.20 -12.18 -6.39
C GLU A 76 9.85 -12.71 -5.87
N GLU A 77 9.71 -14.03 -5.70
CA GLU A 77 8.50 -14.63 -5.12
C GLU A 77 8.26 -14.15 -3.68
N ILE A 78 9.32 -14.07 -2.87
CA ILE A 78 9.26 -13.55 -1.50
C ILE A 78 8.86 -12.07 -1.51
N ALA A 79 9.44 -11.25 -2.39
CA ALA A 79 9.13 -9.84 -2.52
C ALA A 79 7.68 -9.61 -2.93
N LYS A 80 7.17 -10.37 -3.90
CA LYS A 80 5.75 -10.34 -4.32
C LYS A 80 4.84 -10.72 -3.15
N LYS A 81 5.15 -11.79 -2.43
CA LYS A 81 4.39 -12.21 -1.25
C LYS A 81 4.35 -11.13 -0.17
N LEU A 82 5.51 -10.57 0.17
CA LEU A 82 5.62 -9.49 1.14
C LEU A 82 4.79 -8.28 0.72
N ALA A 83 4.86 -7.88 -0.55
CA ALA A 83 4.12 -6.74 -1.06
C ALA A 83 2.60 -6.95 -1.00
N ILE A 84 2.09 -8.12 -1.42
CA ILE A 84 0.65 -8.43 -1.36
C ILE A 84 0.15 -8.41 0.09
N VAL A 85 0.88 -9.07 1.01
CA VAL A 85 0.51 -9.07 2.43
C VAL A 85 0.56 -7.66 3.02
N ALA A 86 1.55 -6.87 2.63
CA ALA A 86 1.66 -5.49 3.07
C ALA A 86 0.52 -4.61 2.56
N LEU A 87 0.09 -4.79 1.31
CA LEU A 87 -1.08 -4.11 0.73
C LEU A 87 -2.39 -4.44 1.45
N TRP A 88 -2.53 -5.66 1.98
CA TRP A 88 -3.63 -6.03 2.88
C TRP A 88 -3.53 -5.30 4.24
N CYS A 89 -2.32 -5.12 4.76
CA CYS A 89 -2.10 -4.43 6.03
C CYS A 89 -2.33 -2.91 5.95
N VAL A 90 -2.04 -2.27 4.82
CA VAL A 90 -2.15 -0.80 4.66
C VAL A 90 -3.51 -0.33 4.14
N GLN A 91 -4.54 -1.18 4.23
CA GLN A 91 -5.90 -0.81 3.86
C GLN A 91 -6.40 0.42 4.63
N TRP A 92 -7.06 1.33 3.94
CA TRP A 92 -7.50 2.59 4.54
C TRP A 92 -8.50 2.37 5.68
N ASN A 93 -9.47 1.47 5.48
CA ASN A 93 -10.41 1.05 6.51
C ASN A 93 -9.78 -0.05 7.41
N PRO A 94 -9.64 0.18 8.74
CA PRO A 94 -9.08 -0.79 9.67
C PRO A 94 -9.78 -2.16 9.69
N VAL A 95 -11.07 -2.22 9.33
CA VAL A 95 -11.86 -3.47 9.26
C VAL A 95 -11.32 -4.41 8.19
N ASN A 96 -10.79 -3.86 7.09
CA ASN A 96 -10.30 -4.64 5.96
C ASN A 96 -8.87 -5.16 6.18
N ARG A 97 -8.15 -4.61 7.16
CA ARG A 97 -6.81 -5.08 7.49
C ARG A 97 -6.91 -6.47 8.13
N PRO A 98 -5.96 -7.40 7.89
CA PRO A 98 -5.91 -8.67 8.60
C PRO A 98 -5.59 -8.48 10.10
N THR A 99 -5.68 -9.55 10.88
CA THR A 99 -5.07 -9.58 12.23
C THR A 99 -3.59 -9.93 12.10
N MET A 100 -2.74 -9.56 13.07
CA MET A 100 -1.32 -9.93 13.03
C MET A 100 -1.11 -11.44 12.88
N SER A 101 -1.90 -12.26 13.55
CA SER A 101 -1.84 -13.72 13.38
C SER A 101 -2.16 -14.15 11.95
N ARG A 102 -3.16 -13.53 11.31
CA ARG A 102 -3.49 -13.81 9.90
C ARG A 102 -2.40 -13.31 8.97
N THR A 103 -1.83 -12.14 9.22
CA THR A 103 -0.68 -11.59 8.47
C THR A 103 0.48 -12.57 8.48
N VAL A 104 0.86 -13.10 9.65
CA VAL A 104 1.94 -14.10 9.76
C VAL A 104 1.59 -15.39 9.00
N GLN A 105 0.34 -15.88 9.11
CA GLN A 105 -0.10 -17.05 8.32
C GLN A 105 0.03 -16.81 6.82
N MET A 106 -0.34 -15.64 6.32
CA MET A 106 -0.21 -15.29 4.90
C MET A 106 1.27 -15.25 4.47
N LEU A 107 2.17 -14.74 5.32
CA LEU A 107 3.61 -14.73 5.04
C LEU A 107 4.22 -16.14 5.00
N MET A 108 3.77 -17.03 5.88
CA MET A 108 4.23 -18.42 5.94
C MET A 108 3.61 -19.30 4.85
N GLY A 109 2.49 -18.88 4.26
CA GLY A 109 1.78 -19.59 3.19
C GLY A 109 2.43 -19.48 1.81
N SER A 110 1.78 -20.12 0.83
CA SER A 110 2.15 -20.04 -0.59
C SER A 110 1.70 -18.71 -1.20
N LEU A 111 2.47 -18.18 -2.14
CA LEU A 111 2.06 -17.02 -2.93
C LEU A 111 0.76 -17.30 -3.72
N GLN A 112 0.54 -18.54 -4.14
CA GLN A 112 -0.64 -18.95 -4.92
C GLN A 112 -1.95 -18.88 -4.11
N ASP A 113 -1.85 -18.92 -2.77
CA ASP A 113 -3.01 -18.82 -1.87
C ASP A 113 -3.40 -17.36 -1.58
N LEU A 114 -2.63 -16.39 -2.11
CA LEU A 114 -2.85 -14.98 -1.87
C LEU A 114 -3.58 -14.33 -3.04
N GLU A 115 -4.64 -13.61 -2.69
CA GLU A 115 -5.35 -12.73 -3.60
C GLU A 115 -4.89 -11.28 -3.42
N MET A 116 -4.93 -10.51 -4.50
CA MET A 116 -4.69 -9.07 -4.42
C MET A 116 -5.78 -8.42 -3.54
N PRO A 117 -5.38 -7.57 -2.58
CA PRO A 117 -6.36 -6.82 -1.80
C PRO A 117 -7.15 -5.86 -2.71
N PRO A 118 -8.33 -5.40 -2.27
CA PRO A 118 -9.01 -4.31 -2.96
C PRO A 118 -8.10 -3.07 -2.97
N LYS A 119 -8.16 -2.27 -4.04
CA LYS A 119 -7.39 -1.03 -4.16
C LYS A 119 -7.71 -0.14 -2.95
N PRO A 120 -6.74 0.09 -2.04
CA PRO A 120 -7.02 0.82 -0.80
C PRO A 120 -7.11 2.33 -1.00
N PHE A 121 -6.67 2.81 -2.15
CA PHE A 121 -6.65 4.21 -2.51
C PHE A 121 -7.98 4.55 -3.19
N VAL A 122 -8.82 5.29 -2.48
CA VAL A 122 -9.87 6.05 -3.14
C VAL A 122 -9.18 6.97 -4.15
N PRO A 123 -9.61 6.99 -5.43
CA PRO A 123 -9.16 8.02 -6.35
C PRO A 123 -9.35 9.35 -5.63
N SER A 124 -8.32 10.20 -5.60
CA SER A 124 -8.50 11.59 -5.24
C SER A 124 -9.73 12.08 -5.99
N LEU A 125 -10.74 12.54 -5.25
CA LEU A 125 -11.94 13.10 -5.84
C LEU A 125 -11.45 14.24 -6.72
N GLY A 126 -11.45 14.02 -8.03
CA GLY A 126 -11.09 15.04 -8.99
C GLY A 126 -12.03 16.21 -8.75
N TYR A 127 -11.51 17.28 -8.15
CA TYR A 127 -12.13 18.58 -8.29
C TYR A 127 -11.96 18.93 -9.76
N ASP A 128 -12.97 18.57 -10.56
CA ASP A 128 -13.12 19.10 -11.90
C ASP A 128 -13.36 20.60 -11.75
N THR A 129 -12.30 21.39 -11.90
CA THR A 129 -12.40 22.84 -12.07
C THR A 129 -12.82 23.16 -13.50
N THR A 130 -13.99 22.69 -13.90
CA THR A 130 -14.80 23.25 -14.98
C THR A 130 -16.25 22.98 -14.55
N GLU A 131 -17.06 23.96 -14.14
CA GLU A 131 -17.67 24.97 -14.98
C GLU A 131 -18.11 26.15 -14.09
N VAL A 132 -17.64 27.36 -14.42
CA VAL A 132 -18.34 28.58 -14.04
C VAL A 132 -19.48 28.74 -15.05
N PRO A 133 -20.77 28.71 -14.65
CA PRO A 133 -21.82 29.11 -15.57
C PRO A 133 -21.77 30.64 -15.68
N ASN A 134 -21.16 31.12 -16.76
CA ASN A 134 -21.60 32.37 -17.36
C ASN A 134 -23.00 32.10 -17.91
N GLU A 135 -24.03 32.75 -17.38
CA GLU A 135 -25.17 33.18 -18.19
C GLU A 135 -25.97 34.31 -17.51
N VAL A 136 -25.90 35.47 -18.18
CA VAL A 136 -26.84 36.60 -18.34
C VAL A 136 -27.31 37.40 -17.11
#